data_AF-A0A9Q8QK69-F1
#
_entry.id   AF-A0A9Q8QK69-F1
#
_cell.length_a   1.000
_cell.length_b   1.000
_cell.length_c   1.000
_cell.angle_alpha   90.00
_cell.angle_beta   90.00
_cell.angle_gamma   90.00
#
_symmetry.space_group_name_H-M   'P 1'
#
loop_
_entity.id
_entity.type
_entity.pdbx_description
1 polymer ?
#
loop_
_entity_poly.entity_id
_entity_poly.type
_entity_poly.pdbx_seq_one_letter_code
_entity_poly.pdbx_strand_id
1 'polypeptide(L)'
;MKDMWKTVKQYFGDGFIQDSAPLRFNVHYCTLKRPIVKTDKIRLGVTIDEDATPMFSALGDTCAPPCTCQDVPALVKHIDHFLETFTGDHPADYDIATEKGDGTLDEVALYAMRDCVSWWVHTGGALHPRHYWKQIYLGFATISDDVQIPPRDLVDGTFRFLGHTWPECLAGLRAEGVKPDLVKFAEMCIWRQTICQYLEKVDPGLRPLLVSKTSVMTQYRVMTANTLGCVALLLAVEEPVAQPLTDHALEMASVSHCLSLDIAKECLGVLQGEKTESVAGDRAQLKRELRWIYMRCLDYLDAQPNEHIRRYASAGLVYVPMMDRYRERVRGNIRFPLSEAMGRILEPFVKPRGFPTHTV
;
A
#
# COMPACT_ATOMS: atom_id res chain seq x y z
N MET A 1 10.55 -16.08 -9.19
CA MET A 1 10.29 -15.43 -7.88
C MET A 1 11.57 -15.23 -7.06
N LYS A 2 12.36 -16.28 -6.77
CA LYS A 2 13.63 -16.19 -6.01
C LYS A 2 14.57 -15.08 -6.47
N ASP A 3 14.81 -14.96 -7.79
CA ASP A 3 15.74 -13.93 -8.30
C ASP A 3 15.17 -12.51 -8.24
N MET A 4 13.85 -12.34 -8.37
CA MET A 4 13.19 -11.06 -8.10
C MET A 4 13.39 -10.66 -6.64
N TRP A 5 13.20 -11.60 -5.71
CA TRP A 5 13.42 -11.36 -4.28
C TRP A 5 14.86 -10.99 -3.97
N LYS A 6 15.85 -11.70 -4.54
CA LYS A 6 17.26 -11.31 -4.43
C LYS A 6 17.52 -9.90 -4.93
N THR A 7 16.92 -9.51 -6.05
CA THR A 7 17.06 -8.15 -6.60
C THR A 7 16.45 -7.11 -5.65
N VAL A 8 15.26 -7.37 -5.10
CA VAL A 8 14.62 -6.52 -4.09
C VAL A 8 15.51 -6.38 -2.85
N LYS A 9 16.09 -7.49 -2.35
CA LYS A 9 17.05 -7.47 -1.22
C LYS A 9 18.32 -6.68 -1.56
N GLN A 10 18.86 -6.78 -2.77
CA GLN A 10 20.02 -6.00 -3.15
C GLN A 10 19.71 -4.49 -3.23
N TYR A 11 18.50 -4.14 -3.66
CA TYR A 11 18.11 -2.74 -3.82
C TYR A 11 17.79 -2.05 -2.48
N PHE A 12 16.97 -2.68 -1.63
CA PHE A 12 16.58 -2.11 -0.34
C PHE A 12 17.53 -2.49 0.82
N GLY A 13 18.47 -3.41 0.56
CA GLY A 13 19.25 -4.05 1.60
C GLY A 13 18.69 -5.40 2.06
N ASP A 14 19.55 -6.28 2.55
CA ASP A 14 19.27 -7.70 2.76
C ASP A 14 19.16 -8.14 4.23
N GLY A 15 19.24 -7.21 5.19
CA GLY A 15 19.22 -7.55 6.62
C GLY A 15 20.57 -8.03 7.17
N PHE A 16 21.52 -8.42 6.32
CA PHE A 16 22.86 -8.85 6.73
C PHE A 16 23.82 -7.67 6.92
N ILE A 17 23.61 -6.60 6.16
CA ILE A 17 24.29 -5.32 6.35
C ILE A 17 23.53 -4.54 7.42
N GLN A 18 24.25 -4.07 8.45
CA GLN A 18 23.70 -3.20 9.50
C GLN A 18 22.98 -2.00 8.85
N ASP A 19 21.73 -1.77 9.26
CA ASP A 19 20.82 -0.71 8.76
C ASP A 19 20.23 -0.92 7.35
N SER A 20 20.26 -2.14 6.79
CA SER A 20 19.60 -2.46 5.51
C SER A 20 18.61 -3.63 5.68
N ALA A 21 17.37 -3.56 5.20
CA ALA A 21 16.49 -4.74 5.14
C ALA A 21 15.29 -4.58 4.18
N PRO A 22 14.86 -5.65 3.49
CA PRO A 22 13.87 -5.56 2.43
C PRO A 22 12.46 -5.25 2.97
N LEU A 23 12.22 -5.64 4.23
CA LEU A 23 10.96 -5.47 4.96
C LEU A 23 11.12 -4.55 6.18
N ARG A 24 12.25 -3.83 6.28
CA ARG A 24 12.51 -2.95 7.43
C ARG A 24 12.60 -1.51 6.97
N PHE A 25 11.97 -0.63 7.74
CA PHE A 25 12.21 0.80 7.63
C PHE A 25 13.49 1.19 8.37
N ASN A 26 14.17 2.22 7.87
CA ASN A 26 15.34 2.77 8.56
C ASN A 26 14.95 3.38 9.92
N VAL A 27 13.67 3.69 10.12
CA VAL A 27 13.13 4.19 11.40
C VAL A 27 12.47 3.09 12.23
N HIS A 28 12.91 2.99 13.49
CA HIS A 28 12.18 2.30 14.55
C HIS A 28 11.05 3.18 15.09
N TYR A 29 9.83 3.03 14.55
CA TYR A 29 8.69 3.82 15.04
C TYR A 29 8.32 3.54 16.51
N CYS A 30 8.74 2.40 17.08
CA CYS A 30 8.59 2.11 18.51
C CYS A 30 9.46 3.00 19.42
N THR A 31 10.48 3.68 18.88
CA THR A 31 11.37 4.58 19.64
C THR A 31 11.23 6.04 19.20
N LEU A 32 10.26 6.36 18.33
CA LEU A 32 10.01 7.72 17.89
C LEU A 32 9.65 8.62 19.08
N LYS A 33 10.44 9.67 19.24
CA LYS A 33 10.17 10.75 20.20
C LYS A 33 9.35 11.83 19.51
N ARG A 34 8.44 12.47 20.27
CA ARG A 34 7.76 13.68 19.80
C ARG A 34 8.82 14.74 19.44
N PRO A 35 8.72 15.39 18.28
CA PRO A 35 9.61 16.50 17.95
C PRO A 35 9.36 17.69 18.88
N ILE A 36 10.44 18.42 19.19
CA ILE A 36 10.44 19.57 20.10
C ILE A 36 9.82 20.81 19.43
N VAL A 37 9.89 20.88 18.10
CA VAL A 37 9.38 22.00 17.31
C VAL A 37 8.24 21.51 16.43
N LYS A 38 7.03 22.04 16.64
CA LYS A 38 5.90 21.88 15.72
C LYS A 38 5.91 23.07 14.77
N THR A 39 5.67 22.82 13.48
CA THR A 39 5.48 23.92 12.53
C THR A 39 4.03 24.42 12.63
N ASP A 40 3.82 25.74 12.66
CA ASP A 40 2.47 26.36 12.67
C ASP A 40 1.76 26.28 11.29
N LYS A 41 2.21 25.38 10.41
CA LYS A 41 1.73 25.30 9.04
C LYS A 41 0.40 24.53 8.92
N ILE A 42 -0.27 24.81 7.81
CA ILE A 42 -1.71 24.64 7.57
C ILE A 42 -2.17 23.19 7.76
N ARG A 43 -3.34 23.03 8.39
CA ARG A 43 -4.04 21.76 8.67
C ARG A 43 -4.66 21.14 7.40
N LEU A 44 -3.84 20.67 6.46
CA LEU A 44 -4.32 19.91 5.29
C LEU A 44 -4.35 18.41 5.61
N GLY A 45 -5.37 17.99 6.36
CA GLY A 45 -5.59 16.59 6.77
C GLY A 45 -6.37 16.47 8.07
N VAL A 46 -6.84 15.27 8.39
CA VAL A 46 -7.49 14.98 9.69
C VAL A 46 -6.40 14.62 10.71
N THR A 47 -6.03 15.59 11.53
CA THR A 47 -5.18 15.34 12.72
C THR A 47 -6.09 15.19 13.93
N ILE A 48 -6.04 14.03 14.56
CA ILE A 48 -6.69 13.78 15.84
C ILE A 48 -5.62 13.92 16.89
N ASP A 49 -5.78 14.82 17.84
CA ASP A 49 -4.84 14.91 18.97
C ASP A 49 -4.87 13.59 19.77
N GLU A 50 -3.72 13.15 20.29
CA GLU A 50 -3.63 11.94 21.11
C GLU A 50 -4.61 12.04 22.29
N ASP A 51 -4.67 13.21 22.94
CA ASP A 51 -5.58 13.50 24.06
C ASP A 51 -7.05 13.57 23.64
N ALA A 52 -7.31 13.82 22.35
CA ALA A 52 -8.66 13.86 21.78
C ALA A 52 -9.13 12.50 21.27
N THR A 53 -8.23 11.54 21.04
CA THR A 53 -8.57 10.20 20.55
C THR A 53 -9.68 9.53 21.36
N PRO A 54 -9.68 9.58 22.72
CA PRO A 54 -10.77 9.03 23.53
C PRO A 54 -12.14 9.69 23.27
N MET A 55 -12.16 10.97 22.88
CA MET A 55 -13.41 11.67 22.54
C MET A 55 -14.00 11.18 21.21
N PHE A 56 -13.16 10.70 20.29
CA PHE A 56 -13.61 10.00 19.09
C PHE A 56 -13.87 8.55 19.48
N SER A 57 -15.07 8.24 19.98
CA SER A 57 -15.46 6.91 20.50
C SER A 57 -15.09 5.73 19.59
N ALA A 58 -15.07 5.91 18.26
CA ALA A 58 -14.62 4.91 17.29
C ALA A 58 -13.09 4.66 17.32
N LEU A 59 -12.31 5.70 17.62
CA LEU A 59 -10.85 5.70 17.70
C LEU A 59 -10.30 5.49 19.11
N GLY A 60 -11.09 5.47 20.18
CA GLY A 60 -10.68 5.07 21.55
C GLY A 60 -9.30 5.58 22.05
N ASP A 61 -8.69 4.86 22.98
CA ASP A 61 -7.41 5.26 23.59
C ASP A 61 -6.18 4.80 22.76
N THR A 62 -4.96 5.20 23.17
CA THR A 62 -3.68 4.80 22.59
C THR A 62 -2.76 4.14 23.64
N CYS A 63 -1.85 3.27 23.21
CA CYS A 63 -0.79 2.74 24.08
C CYS A 63 0.44 2.35 23.27
N ALA A 64 1.63 2.49 23.84
CA ALA A 64 2.86 2.14 23.12
C ALA A 64 2.93 0.62 22.86
N PRO A 65 3.26 0.18 21.63
CA PRO A 65 3.47 -1.24 21.33
C PRO A 65 4.78 -1.75 21.94
N PRO A 66 4.87 -3.04 22.32
CA PRO A 66 6.16 -3.67 22.55
C PRO A 66 6.97 -3.67 21.24
N CYS A 67 8.28 -3.40 21.33
CA CYS A 67 9.14 -3.45 20.16
C CYS A 67 9.29 -4.89 19.66
N THR A 68 8.69 -5.18 18.51
CA THR A 68 8.84 -6.49 17.82
C THR A 68 9.72 -6.40 16.57
N CYS A 69 10.34 -5.24 16.31
CA CYS A 69 11.18 -5.04 15.11
C CYS A 69 12.36 -6.03 15.00
N GLN A 70 12.80 -6.59 16.13
CA GLN A 70 13.84 -7.63 16.20
C GLN A 70 13.43 -8.96 15.55
N ASP A 71 12.14 -9.16 15.26
CA ASP A 71 11.63 -10.38 14.64
C ASP A 71 11.61 -10.30 13.10
N VAL A 72 11.89 -9.13 12.51
CA VAL A 72 11.97 -8.96 11.04
C VAL A 72 12.99 -9.91 10.38
N PRO A 73 14.20 -10.16 10.93
CA PRO A 73 15.12 -11.15 10.39
C PRO A 73 14.53 -12.57 10.33
N ALA A 74 13.73 -12.97 11.34
CA ALA A 74 13.07 -14.28 11.34
C ALA A 74 12.03 -14.38 10.22
N LEU A 75 11.27 -13.31 9.97
CA LEU A 75 10.32 -13.21 8.86
C LEU A 75 11.03 -13.31 7.50
N VAL A 76 12.14 -12.58 7.31
CA VAL A 76 12.93 -12.64 6.07
C VAL A 76 13.50 -14.04 5.84
N LYS A 77 14.03 -14.68 6.89
CA LYS A 77 14.53 -16.07 6.82
C LYS A 77 13.43 -17.05 6.42
N HIS A 78 12.21 -16.87 6.93
CA HIS A 78 11.05 -17.69 6.57
C HIS A 78 10.71 -17.53 5.08
N ILE A 79 10.66 -16.29 4.58
CA ILE A 79 10.43 -15.99 3.16
C ILE A 79 11.53 -16.60 2.29
N ASP A 80 12.79 -16.47 2.68
CA ASP A 80 13.91 -17.06 1.95
C ASP A 80 13.76 -18.59 1.85
N HIS A 81 13.43 -19.25 2.96
CA HIS A 81 13.21 -20.70 2.97
C HIS A 81 12.03 -21.14 2.10
N PHE A 82 10.91 -20.41 2.15
CA PHE A 82 9.76 -20.67 1.29
C PHE A 82 10.16 -20.55 -0.19
N LEU A 83 10.83 -19.46 -0.57
CA LEU A 83 11.25 -19.22 -1.96
C LEU A 83 12.33 -20.20 -2.47
N GLU A 84 13.05 -20.87 -1.57
CA GLU A 84 14.01 -21.91 -1.91
C GLU A 84 13.34 -23.27 -2.17
N THR A 85 12.22 -23.53 -1.50
CA THR A 85 11.52 -24.82 -1.54
C THR A 85 10.30 -24.80 -2.46
N PHE A 86 9.79 -23.62 -2.83
CA PHE A 86 8.65 -23.44 -3.72
C PHE A 86 9.01 -23.74 -5.18
N THR A 87 8.35 -24.74 -5.78
CA THR A 87 8.75 -25.34 -7.07
C THR A 87 7.88 -24.96 -8.28
N GLY A 88 7.32 -23.75 -8.35
CA GLY A 88 6.67 -23.26 -9.56
C GLY A 88 5.29 -22.68 -9.32
N ASP A 89 4.28 -23.21 -10.01
CA ASP A 89 2.92 -22.68 -9.97
C ASP A 89 2.20 -23.12 -8.69
N HIS A 90 1.35 -22.26 -8.12
CA HIS A 90 0.48 -22.61 -7.01
C HIS A 90 -0.95 -22.87 -7.52
N PRO A 91 -1.70 -23.84 -6.97
CA PRO A 91 -3.08 -24.11 -7.39
C PRO A 91 -4.05 -22.93 -7.28
N ALA A 92 -3.67 -21.90 -6.53
CA ALA A 92 -4.46 -20.68 -6.31
C ALA A 92 -3.98 -19.49 -7.16
N ASP A 93 -3.08 -19.73 -8.12
CA ASP A 93 -2.65 -18.70 -9.06
C ASP A 93 -3.86 -18.20 -9.87
N TYR A 94 -4.02 -16.88 -9.92
CA TYR A 94 -5.16 -16.15 -10.46
C TYR A 94 -6.49 -16.31 -9.70
N ASP A 95 -6.48 -16.90 -8.50
CA ASP A 95 -7.66 -16.90 -7.65
C ASP A 95 -8.07 -15.46 -7.31
N ILE A 96 -9.36 -15.21 -7.42
CA ILE A 96 -9.98 -13.93 -7.05
C ILE A 96 -10.26 -13.96 -5.54
N ALA A 97 -9.54 -13.11 -4.80
CA ALA A 97 -9.59 -13.00 -3.35
C ALA A 97 -10.53 -11.87 -2.85
N THR A 98 -11.39 -11.34 -3.72
CA THR A 98 -12.29 -10.22 -3.38
C THR A 98 -13.43 -10.65 -2.46
N GLU A 99 -13.81 -11.93 -2.50
CA GLU A 99 -14.99 -12.54 -1.88
C GLU A 99 -16.33 -11.93 -2.36
N LYS A 100 -16.31 -11.14 -3.45
CA LYS A 100 -17.46 -10.35 -3.92
C LYS A 100 -18.25 -10.99 -5.07
N GLY A 101 -17.97 -12.25 -5.37
CA GLY A 101 -18.62 -12.99 -6.46
C GLY A 101 -18.25 -12.50 -7.86
N ASP A 102 -17.08 -11.88 -8.03
CA ASP A 102 -16.62 -11.43 -9.35
C ASP A 102 -16.42 -12.63 -10.29
N GLY A 103 -16.90 -12.49 -11.54
CA GLY A 103 -16.92 -13.60 -12.50
C GLY A 103 -15.68 -13.71 -13.37
N THR A 104 -14.90 -12.62 -13.53
CA THR A 104 -13.72 -12.59 -14.41
C THR A 104 -12.62 -11.67 -13.87
N LEU A 105 -11.36 -11.92 -14.28
CA LEU A 105 -10.23 -11.03 -13.95
C LEU A 105 -10.41 -9.61 -14.50
N ASP A 106 -11.02 -9.46 -15.68
CA ASP A 106 -11.27 -8.15 -16.28
C ASP A 106 -12.26 -7.32 -15.43
N GLU A 107 -13.30 -7.98 -14.91
CA GLU A 107 -14.24 -7.34 -13.98
C GLU A 107 -13.53 -6.89 -12.70
N VAL A 108 -12.72 -7.75 -12.10
CA VAL A 108 -11.94 -7.39 -10.91
C VAL A 108 -10.99 -6.24 -11.20
N ALA A 109 -10.30 -6.25 -12.35
CA ALA A 109 -9.40 -5.18 -12.76
C ALA A 109 -10.13 -3.83 -12.94
N LEU A 110 -11.35 -3.84 -13.48
CA LEU A 110 -12.18 -2.64 -13.61
C LEU A 110 -12.55 -2.07 -12.23
N TYR A 111 -12.97 -2.93 -11.30
CA TYR A 111 -13.27 -2.49 -9.93
C TYR A 111 -12.03 -2.04 -9.16
N ALA A 112 -10.89 -2.69 -9.35
CA ALA A 112 -9.62 -2.24 -8.80
C ALA A 112 -9.27 -0.84 -9.34
N MET A 113 -9.45 -0.60 -10.64
CA MET A 113 -9.22 0.73 -11.22
C MET A 113 -10.20 1.78 -10.70
N ARG A 114 -11.48 1.44 -10.50
CA ARG A 114 -12.46 2.32 -9.81
C ARG A 114 -11.93 2.75 -8.44
N ASP A 115 -11.46 1.80 -7.66
CA ASP A 115 -10.94 2.05 -6.33
C ASP A 115 -9.68 2.93 -6.40
N CYS A 116 -8.78 2.67 -7.36
CA CYS A 116 -7.57 3.47 -7.62
C CYS A 116 -7.85 4.93 -7.98
N VAL A 117 -8.71 5.18 -8.97
CA VAL A 117 -9.00 6.56 -9.42
C VAL A 117 -9.69 7.34 -8.32
N SER A 118 -10.55 6.68 -7.54
CA SER A 118 -11.19 7.30 -6.40
C SER A 118 -10.15 7.64 -5.32
N TRP A 119 -9.24 6.71 -5.00
CA TRP A 119 -8.15 6.98 -4.06
C TRP A 119 -7.26 8.13 -4.51
N TRP A 120 -6.90 8.17 -5.80
CA TRP A 120 -6.08 9.22 -6.40
C TRP A 120 -6.69 10.60 -6.20
N VAL A 121 -8.00 10.72 -6.43
CA VAL A 121 -8.73 11.98 -6.24
C VAL A 121 -8.77 12.40 -4.77
N HIS A 122 -8.93 11.45 -3.84
CA HIS A 122 -8.95 11.75 -2.40
C HIS A 122 -7.59 12.20 -1.87
N THR A 123 -6.49 11.57 -2.33
CA THR A 123 -5.13 11.87 -1.86
C THR A 123 -4.56 13.18 -2.40
N GLY A 124 -5.18 13.78 -3.42
CA GLY A 124 -4.86 15.12 -3.90
C GLY A 124 -4.62 15.24 -5.39
N GLY A 125 -4.75 14.15 -6.15
CA GLY A 125 -4.52 14.17 -7.59
C GLY A 125 -5.79 14.50 -8.39
N ALA A 126 -5.69 15.43 -9.33
CA ALA A 126 -6.68 15.53 -10.41
C ALA A 126 -6.48 14.37 -11.40
N LEU A 127 -7.56 13.91 -12.05
CA LEU A 127 -7.50 12.93 -13.14
C LEU A 127 -7.01 13.58 -14.44
N HIS A 128 -5.80 14.13 -14.42
CA HIS A 128 -5.21 14.76 -15.60
C HIS A 128 -4.57 13.69 -16.51
N PRO A 129 -4.75 13.77 -17.85
CA PRO A 129 -4.12 12.84 -18.79
C PRO A 129 -2.60 12.71 -18.70
N ARG A 130 -1.90 13.68 -18.08
CA ARG A 130 -0.43 13.69 -17.91
C ARG A 130 0.05 12.83 -16.75
N HIS A 131 -0.88 12.22 -16.00
CA HIS A 131 -0.63 11.32 -14.87
C HIS A 131 -1.28 9.95 -15.09
N TYR A 132 -1.63 9.65 -16.34
CA TYR A 132 -2.26 8.40 -16.74
C TYR A 132 -1.47 7.16 -16.29
N TRP A 133 -0.17 7.10 -16.56
CA TRP A 133 0.69 5.97 -16.21
C TRP A 133 0.96 5.89 -14.71
N LYS A 134 0.97 7.02 -13.99
CA LYS A 134 0.96 7.02 -12.51
C LYS A 134 -0.33 6.37 -11.99
N GLN A 135 -1.49 6.66 -12.58
CA GLN A 135 -2.76 6.05 -12.20
C GLN A 135 -2.83 4.55 -12.56
N ILE A 136 -2.27 4.15 -13.72
CA ILE A 136 -2.12 2.72 -14.08
C ILE A 136 -1.21 1.99 -13.08
N TYR A 137 -0.11 2.61 -12.63
CA TYR A 137 0.74 2.04 -11.59
C TYR A 137 -0.05 1.73 -10.31
N LEU A 138 -0.90 2.67 -9.86
CA LEU A 138 -1.78 2.42 -8.72
C LEU A 138 -2.73 1.25 -8.97
N GLY A 139 -3.21 1.09 -10.21
CA GLY A 139 -3.94 -0.08 -10.69
C GLY A 139 -3.21 -1.39 -10.42
N PHE A 140 -1.96 -1.49 -10.87
CA PHE A 140 -1.10 -2.64 -10.60
C PHE A 140 -0.85 -2.87 -9.10
N ALA A 141 -0.69 -1.80 -8.33
CA ALA A 141 -0.55 -1.90 -6.88
C ALA A 141 -1.84 -2.47 -6.23
N THR A 142 -3.01 -2.02 -6.67
CA THR A 142 -4.29 -2.37 -6.03
C THR A 142 -4.76 -3.78 -6.39
N ILE A 143 -4.60 -4.19 -7.66
CA ILE A 143 -5.09 -5.49 -8.13
C ILE A 143 -4.43 -6.68 -7.42
N SER A 144 -3.22 -6.49 -6.88
CA SER A 144 -2.50 -7.51 -6.11
C SER A 144 -3.18 -7.87 -4.79
N ASP A 145 -4.06 -7.00 -4.25
CA ASP A 145 -4.90 -7.32 -3.09
C ASP A 145 -6.04 -8.26 -3.51
N ASP A 146 -6.62 -8.04 -4.70
CA ASP A 146 -7.83 -8.70 -5.19
C ASP A 146 -7.59 -10.00 -5.94
N VAL A 147 -6.43 -10.17 -6.57
CA VAL A 147 -6.10 -11.34 -7.38
C VAL A 147 -4.76 -11.90 -6.92
N GLN A 148 -4.65 -13.23 -6.85
CA GLN A 148 -3.39 -13.89 -6.58
C GLN A 148 -2.53 -13.99 -7.85
N ILE A 149 -1.87 -12.88 -8.20
CA ILE A 149 -1.03 -12.81 -9.41
C ILE A 149 0.35 -13.39 -9.10
N PRO A 150 0.83 -14.40 -9.85
CA PRO A 150 2.21 -14.86 -9.71
C PRO A 150 3.19 -13.72 -10.00
N PRO A 151 4.16 -13.44 -9.12
CA PRO A 151 5.13 -12.35 -9.33
C PRO A 151 5.87 -12.39 -10.67
N ARG A 152 6.09 -13.60 -11.21
CA ARG A 152 6.75 -13.78 -12.51
C ARG A 152 5.91 -13.23 -13.66
N ASP A 153 4.62 -13.52 -13.65
CA ASP A 153 3.66 -13.16 -14.69
C ASP A 153 3.47 -11.65 -14.79
N LEU A 154 3.65 -10.94 -13.68
CA LEU A 154 3.72 -9.48 -13.70
C LEU A 154 4.95 -9.02 -14.50
N VAL A 155 6.14 -9.55 -14.21
CA VAL A 155 7.41 -9.08 -14.78
C VAL A 155 7.56 -9.43 -16.27
N ASP A 156 7.17 -10.64 -16.68
CA ASP A 156 7.27 -11.07 -18.07
C ASP A 156 6.11 -10.57 -18.96
N GLY A 157 5.10 -9.93 -18.35
CA GLY A 157 3.96 -9.35 -19.06
C GLY A 157 2.88 -10.36 -19.44
N THR A 158 2.92 -11.57 -18.88
CA THR A 158 1.84 -12.55 -18.97
C THR A 158 0.56 -11.99 -18.34
N PHE A 159 0.66 -11.41 -17.14
CA PHE A 159 -0.44 -10.68 -16.53
C PHE A 159 -0.64 -9.30 -17.18
N ARG A 160 -1.89 -8.96 -17.47
CA ARG A 160 -2.28 -7.70 -18.07
C ARG A 160 -3.37 -7.02 -17.25
N PHE A 161 -3.04 -5.88 -16.65
CA PHE A 161 -4.01 -5.04 -15.96
C PHE A 161 -4.74 -4.16 -16.98
N LEU A 162 -6.03 -4.40 -17.20
CA LEU A 162 -6.84 -3.69 -18.21
C LEU A 162 -6.19 -3.67 -19.61
N GLY A 163 -5.50 -4.75 -19.96
CA GLY A 163 -4.77 -4.92 -21.22
C GLY A 163 -3.34 -4.36 -21.23
N HIS A 164 -2.93 -3.62 -20.20
CA HIS A 164 -1.56 -3.11 -20.05
C HIS A 164 -0.67 -4.11 -19.34
N THR A 165 0.56 -4.25 -19.80
CA THR A 165 1.63 -5.01 -19.16
C THR A 165 2.44 -4.12 -18.20
N TRP A 166 3.15 -4.74 -17.27
CA TRP A 166 4.05 -4.01 -16.38
C TRP A 166 5.19 -3.28 -17.13
N PRO A 167 5.86 -3.87 -18.14
CA PRO A 167 6.84 -3.14 -18.96
C PRO A 167 6.28 -1.90 -19.67
N GLU A 168 5.03 -1.96 -20.17
CA GLU A 168 4.36 -0.79 -20.76
C GLU A 168 4.13 0.30 -19.71
N CYS A 169 3.72 -0.06 -18.49
CA CYS A 169 3.58 0.90 -17.39
C CYS A 169 4.91 1.59 -17.08
N LEU A 170 6.02 0.85 -17.01
CA LEU A 170 7.34 1.43 -16.77
C LEU A 170 7.79 2.37 -17.90
N ALA A 171 7.56 1.98 -19.16
CA ALA A 171 7.84 2.83 -20.30
C ALA A 171 6.98 4.11 -20.27
N GLY A 172 5.71 3.96 -19.93
CA GLY A 172 4.76 5.05 -19.78
C GLY A 172 5.12 6.04 -18.69
N LEU A 173 5.55 5.58 -17.51
CA LEU A 173 6.05 6.46 -16.45
C LEU A 173 7.23 7.32 -16.91
N ARG A 174 8.17 6.74 -17.68
CA ARG A 174 9.28 7.49 -18.27
C ARG A 174 8.80 8.51 -19.31
N ALA A 175 7.81 8.15 -20.12
CA ALA A 175 7.20 9.05 -21.10
C ALA A 175 6.47 10.24 -20.44
N GLU A 176 5.95 10.06 -19.21
CA GLU A 176 5.41 11.15 -18.39
C GLU A 176 6.47 11.99 -17.67
N GLY A 177 7.76 11.82 -17.99
CA GLY A 177 8.85 12.59 -17.39
C GLY A 177 9.20 12.18 -15.95
N VAL A 178 8.72 11.03 -15.45
CA VAL A 178 9.12 10.54 -14.13
C VAL A 178 10.62 10.22 -14.15
N LYS A 179 11.36 10.77 -13.18
CA LYS A 179 12.82 10.61 -13.11
C LYS A 179 13.23 9.13 -13.05
N PRO A 180 14.33 8.71 -13.71
CA PRO A 180 14.71 7.30 -13.80
C PRO A 180 14.92 6.59 -12.46
N ASP A 181 15.49 7.29 -11.47
CA ASP A 181 15.67 6.81 -10.10
C ASP A 181 14.34 6.54 -9.41
N LEU A 182 13.35 7.42 -9.60
CA LEU A 182 12.01 7.27 -9.05
C LEU A 182 11.23 6.15 -9.74
N VAL A 183 11.36 6.00 -11.07
CA VAL A 183 10.82 4.84 -11.80
C VAL A 183 11.41 3.55 -11.26
N LYS A 184 12.73 3.52 -10.99
CA LYS A 184 13.39 2.34 -10.42
C LYS A 184 12.90 2.07 -8.99
N PHE A 185 12.76 3.09 -8.16
CA PHE A 185 12.20 2.94 -6.81
C PHE A 185 10.77 2.38 -6.83
N ALA A 186 9.91 2.92 -7.70
CA ALA A 186 8.54 2.46 -7.87
C ALA A 186 8.47 1.01 -8.37
N GLU A 187 9.38 0.61 -9.26
CA GLU A 187 9.54 -0.77 -9.73
C GLU A 187 9.88 -1.74 -8.59
N MET A 188 10.89 -1.40 -7.79
CA MET A 188 11.31 -2.24 -6.68
C MET A 188 10.23 -2.32 -5.60
N CYS A 189 9.45 -1.25 -5.39
CA CYS A 189 8.29 -1.29 -4.49
C CYS A 189 7.18 -2.23 -4.99
N ILE A 190 6.83 -2.21 -6.28
CA ILE A 190 5.85 -3.13 -6.87
C ILE A 190 6.32 -4.58 -6.80
N TRP A 191 7.60 -4.84 -7.09
CA TRP A 191 8.15 -6.19 -7.00
C TRP A 191 8.08 -6.72 -5.58
N ARG A 192 8.49 -5.90 -4.60
CA ARG A 192 8.36 -6.23 -3.17
C ARG A 192 6.91 -6.49 -2.79
N GLN A 193 6.00 -5.62 -3.18
CA GLN A 193 4.57 -5.80 -2.90
C GLN A 193 4.04 -7.10 -3.48
N THR A 194 4.28 -7.36 -4.76
CA THR A 194 3.73 -8.53 -5.46
C THR A 194 4.24 -9.82 -4.83
N ILE A 195 5.53 -9.87 -4.46
CA ILE A 195 6.10 -11.02 -3.74
C ILE A 195 5.42 -11.18 -2.38
N CYS A 196 5.36 -10.11 -1.57
CA CYS A 196 4.78 -10.20 -0.23
C CYS A 196 3.29 -10.55 -0.28
N GLN A 197 2.47 -9.88 -1.10
CA GLN A 197 1.04 -10.17 -1.28
C GLN A 197 0.79 -11.60 -1.77
N TYR A 198 1.63 -12.10 -2.68
CA TYR A 198 1.53 -13.49 -3.12
C TYR A 198 1.80 -14.45 -1.96
N LEU A 199 2.91 -14.26 -1.23
CA LEU A 199 3.26 -15.08 -0.06
C LEU A 199 2.20 -15.01 1.04
N GLU A 200 1.59 -13.85 1.26
CA GLU A 200 0.48 -13.67 2.21
C GLU A 200 -0.68 -14.66 1.95
N LYS A 201 -0.88 -15.03 0.68
CA LYS A 201 -1.98 -15.89 0.23
C LYS A 201 -1.58 -17.36 0.15
N VAL A 202 -0.35 -17.66 -0.26
CA VAL A 202 0.11 -19.05 -0.50
C VAL A 202 0.87 -19.69 0.65
N ASP A 203 1.43 -18.88 1.56
CA ASP A 203 2.27 -19.38 2.65
C ASP A 203 1.52 -19.33 3.99
N PRO A 204 0.88 -20.44 4.42
CA PRO A 204 0.18 -20.48 5.70
C PRO A 204 1.12 -20.30 6.91
N GLY A 205 2.43 -20.53 6.75
CA GLY A 205 3.44 -20.36 7.79
C GLY A 205 3.78 -18.89 8.07
N LEU A 206 3.41 -17.98 7.17
CA LEU A 206 3.74 -16.56 7.29
C LEU A 206 2.90 -15.85 8.36
N ARG A 207 1.60 -16.11 8.39
CA ARG A 207 0.65 -15.42 9.28
C ARG A 207 1.01 -15.56 10.77
N PRO A 208 1.34 -16.75 11.30
CA PRO A 208 1.76 -16.90 12.70
C PRO A 208 2.96 -16.05 13.12
N LEU A 209 3.81 -15.64 12.18
CA LEU A 209 4.97 -14.78 12.46
C LEU A 209 4.59 -13.30 12.63
N LEU A 210 3.41 -12.90 12.17
CA LEU A 210 2.94 -11.51 12.12
C LEU A 210 1.85 -11.21 13.18
N VAL A 211 0.97 -12.17 13.45
CA VAL A 211 -0.20 -12.00 14.35
C VAL A 211 0.24 -11.52 15.73
N SER A 212 -0.53 -10.60 16.31
CA SER A 212 -0.27 -9.95 17.60
C SER A 212 1.06 -9.18 17.71
N LYS A 213 1.80 -8.98 16.62
CA LYS A 213 3.07 -8.22 16.61
C LYS A 213 2.90 -6.91 15.85
N THR A 214 2.32 -5.92 16.50
CA THR A 214 1.93 -4.63 15.87
C THR A 214 3.06 -4.02 15.03
N SER A 215 4.29 -3.98 15.52
CA SER A 215 5.41 -3.40 14.76
C SER A 215 5.70 -4.22 13.48
N VAL A 216 6.02 -5.51 13.59
CA VAL A 216 6.35 -6.34 12.42
C VAL A 216 5.19 -6.38 11.42
N MET A 217 3.96 -6.55 11.92
CA MET A 217 2.75 -6.53 11.11
C MET A 217 2.64 -5.21 10.33
N THR A 218 2.82 -4.07 11.00
CA THR A 218 2.75 -2.75 10.33
C THR A 218 3.78 -2.63 9.20
N GLN A 219 5.03 -3.07 9.43
CA GLN A 219 6.05 -3.05 8.39
C GLN A 219 5.66 -3.93 7.20
N TYR A 220 5.25 -5.17 7.47
CA TYR A 220 4.83 -6.09 6.45
C TYR A 220 3.62 -5.56 5.64
N ARG A 221 2.62 -4.99 6.32
CA ARG A 221 1.43 -4.38 5.71
C ARG A 221 1.75 -3.21 4.79
N VAL A 222 2.71 -2.36 5.15
CA VAL A 222 3.15 -1.30 4.24
C VAL A 222 3.74 -1.89 2.95
N MET A 223 4.49 -2.99 3.06
CA MET A 223 5.05 -3.66 1.88
C MET A 223 3.96 -4.27 1.01
N THR A 224 2.94 -4.90 1.60
CA THR A 224 1.82 -5.50 0.86
C THR A 224 0.82 -4.48 0.31
N ALA A 225 0.79 -3.26 0.85
CA ALA A 225 -0.04 -2.15 0.38
C ALA A 225 0.66 -1.19 -0.60
N ASN A 226 1.98 -1.32 -0.79
CA ASN A 226 2.80 -0.46 -1.65
C ASN A 226 2.60 1.05 -1.43
N THR A 227 2.40 1.45 -0.17
CA THR A 227 2.15 2.87 0.11
C THR A 227 3.38 3.73 -0.14
N LEU A 228 4.60 3.16 -0.19
CA LEU A 228 5.85 3.85 -0.54
C LEU A 228 5.93 4.22 -2.03
N GLY A 229 5.67 3.27 -2.92
CA GLY A 229 5.69 3.52 -4.36
C GLY A 229 4.61 4.51 -4.78
N CYS A 230 3.41 4.37 -4.19
CA CYS A 230 2.30 5.29 -4.45
C CYS A 230 2.58 6.72 -3.99
N VAL A 231 3.14 6.94 -2.79
CA VAL A 231 3.47 8.30 -2.32
C VAL A 231 4.58 8.94 -3.16
N ALA A 232 5.59 8.15 -3.55
CA ALA A 232 6.67 8.60 -4.43
C ALA A 232 6.13 9.14 -5.77
N LEU A 233 5.22 8.40 -6.42
CA LEU A 233 4.63 8.84 -7.68
C LEU A 233 3.62 9.98 -7.53
N LEU A 234 2.89 10.05 -6.41
CA LEU A 234 2.04 11.20 -6.09
C LEU A 234 2.87 12.46 -5.94
N LEU A 235 4.00 12.41 -5.23
CA LEU A 235 4.88 13.56 -5.07
C LEU A 235 5.53 14.00 -6.40
N ALA A 236 5.70 13.07 -7.34
CA ALA A 236 6.16 13.38 -8.69
C ALA A 236 5.13 14.13 -9.56
N VAL A 237 3.86 14.21 -9.13
CA VAL A 237 2.86 15.07 -9.79
C VAL A 237 3.16 16.55 -9.57
N GLU A 238 3.77 16.89 -8.44
CA GLU A 238 3.93 18.24 -7.91
C GLU A 238 5.32 18.86 -8.26
N GLU A 239 5.80 18.77 -9.51
CA GLU A 239 7.14 19.27 -9.90
C GLU A 239 7.47 20.71 -9.42
N PRO A 240 8.74 20.99 -9.04
CA PRO A 240 9.61 20.19 -8.19
C PRO A 240 9.20 20.43 -6.74
N VAL A 241 9.11 19.36 -5.94
CA VAL A 241 9.10 19.51 -4.47
C VAL A 241 10.31 20.37 -4.11
N ALA A 242 10.07 21.63 -3.74
CA ALA A 242 11.12 22.64 -3.54
C ALA A 242 12.04 22.32 -2.34
N GLN A 243 11.82 21.17 -1.70
CA GLN A 243 12.50 20.75 -0.50
C GLN A 243 12.82 19.25 -0.60
N PRO A 244 14.07 18.86 -0.33
CA PRO A 244 14.44 17.46 -0.31
C PRO A 244 13.59 16.73 0.74
N LEU A 245 12.86 15.71 0.29
CA LEU A 245 12.23 14.76 1.18
C LEU A 245 13.32 13.84 1.73
N THR A 246 13.32 13.65 3.04
CA THR A 246 14.16 12.61 3.65
C THR A 246 13.48 11.27 3.46
N ASP A 247 14.26 10.20 3.32
CA ASP A 247 13.74 8.83 3.24
C ASP A 247 12.83 8.52 4.43
N HIS A 248 13.19 9.01 5.63
CA HIS A 248 12.38 8.87 6.85
C HIS A 248 11.00 9.53 6.76
N ALA A 249 10.89 10.72 6.17
CA ALA A 249 9.58 11.37 5.99
C ALA A 249 8.67 10.56 5.05
N LEU A 250 9.25 9.96 4.01
CA LEU A 250 8.53 9.08 3.10
C LEU A 250 8.04 7.81 3.80
N GLU A 251 8.90 7.17 4.59
CA GLU A 251 8.55 5.99 5.41
C GLU A 251 7.43 6.31 6.40
N MET A 252 7.52 7.41 7.14
CA MET A 252 6.50 7.81 8.11
C MET A 252 5.16 8.11 7.45
N ALA A 253 5.16 8.75 6.28
CA ALA A 253 3.94 9.02 5.52
C ALA A 253 3.31 7.71 5.02
N SER A 254 4.13 6.78 4.56
CA SER A 254 3.73 5.44 4.10
C SER A 254 3.11 4.59 5.22
N VAL A 255 3.75 4.56 6.39
CA VAL A 255 3.26 3.89 7.60
C VAL A 255 1.94 4.52 8.04
N SER A 256 1.91 5.85 8.18
CA SER A 256 0.70 6.56 8.61
C SER A 256 -0.47 6.31 7.68
N HIS A 257 -0.23 6.35 6.36
CA HIS A 257 -1.28 6.08 5.37
C HIS A 257 -1.85 4.67 5.55
N CYS A 258 -0.98 3.66 5.65
CA CYS A 258 -1.41 2.28 5.88
C CYS A 258 -2.22 2.13 7.18
N LEU A 259 -1.73 2.72 8.28
CA LEU A 259 -2.43 2.69 9.57
C LEU A 259 -3.76 3.45 9.53
N SER A 260 -3.82 4.57 8.82
CA SER A 260 -5.05 5.34 8.67
C SER A 260 -6.14 4.54 7.95
N LEU A 261 -5.78 3.73 6.95
CA LEU A 261 -6.68 2.79 6.28
C LEU A 261 -7.15 1.71 7.26
N ASP A 262 -6.23 1.07 7.98
CA ASP A 262 -6.55 -0.03 8.89
C ASP A 262 -7.40 0.43 10.08
N ILE A 263 -7.08 1.58 10.67
CA ILE A 263 -7.88 2.20 11.75
C ILE A 263 -9.30 2.48 11.26
N ALA A 264 -9.46 3.09 10.07
CA ALA A 264 -10.77 3.39 9.54
C ALA A 264 -11.56 2.12 9.15
N LYS A 265 -10.89 1.11 8.58
CA LYS A 265 -11.50 -0.19 8.28
C LYS A 265 -11.98 -0.89 9.55
N GLU A 266 -11.17 -0.87 10.61
CA GLU A 266 -11.54 -1.42 11.91
C GLU A 266 -12.75 -0.70 12.51
N CYS A 267 -12.82 0.63 12.39
CA CYS A 267 -13.98 1.40 12.85
C CYS A 267 -15.27 1.04 12.11
N LEU A 268 -15.18 0.65 10.85
CA LEU A 268 -16.31 0.21 10.04
C LEU A 268 -16.60 -1.31 10.15
N GLY A 269 -15.81 -2.05 10.94
CA GLY A 269 -15.91 -3.50 11.05
C GLY A 269 -15.40 -4.28 9.84
N VAL A 270 -14.70 -3.62 8.90
CA VAL A 270 -14.19 -4.23 7.66
C VAL A 270 -13.06 -5.24 7.94
N LEU A 271 -12.20 -4.97 8.92
CA LEU A 271 -11.06 -5.86 9.22
C LEU A 271 -11.48 -7.19 9.85
N GLN A 272 -12.70 -7.33 10.35
CA GLN A 272 -13.11 -8.51 11.11
C GLN A 272 -13.13 -9.74 10.22
N GLY A 273 -12.19 -10.67 10.46
CA GLY A 273 -12.07 -11.91 9.68
C GLY A 273 -11.09 -11.83 8.50
N GLU A 274 -10.42 -10.69 8.26
CA GLU A 274 -9.37 -10.61 7.25
C GLU A 274 -8.13 -11.44 7.67
N LYS A 275 -7.55 -12.20 6.74
CA LYS A 275 -6.39 -13.08 7.03
C LYS A 275 -5.21 -12.32 7.62
N THR A 276 -4.98 -11.08 7.18
CA THR A 276 -3.90 -10.20 7.66
C THR A 276 -4.44 -8.95 8.36
N GLU A 277 -5.57 -9.10 9.06
CA GLU A 277 -6.07 -8.04 9.93
C GLU A 277 -4.97 -7.58 10.91
N SER A 278 -4.69 -6.28 10.93
CA SER A 278 -3.64 -5.70 11.77
C SER A 278 -3.96 -5.73 13.27
N VAL A 279 -5.19 -6.11 13.61
CA VAL A 279 -5.70 -6.27 14.97
C VAL A 279 -6.07 -7.72 15.31
N ALA A 280 -5.50 -8.70 14.59
CA ALA A 280 -5.63 -10.13 14.90
C ALA A 280 -4.97 -10.46 16.24
N GLY A 281 -5.77 -10.91 17.23
CA GLY A 281 -5.30 -11.25 18.57
C GLY A 281 -6.09 -10.50 19.65
N ASP A 282 -5.39 -9.89 20.61
CA ASP A 282 -6.00 -8.97 21.57
C ASP A 282 -6.42 -7.67 20.85
N ARG A 283 -7.59 -7.71 20.22
CA ARG A 283 -8.09 -6.63 19.37
C ARG A 283 -8.14 -5.29 20.11
N ALA A 284 -8.48 -5.30 21.41
CA ALA A 284 -8.57 -4.07 22.20
C ALA A 284 -7.18 -3.43 22.41
N GLN A 285 -6.18 -4.25 22.75
CA GLN A 285 -4.79 -3.80 22.89
C GLN A 285 -4.21 -3.35 21.54
N LEU A 286 -4.32 -4.17 20.50
CA LEU A 286 -3.72 -3.91 19.18
C LEU A 286 -4.27 -2.63 18.55
N LYS A 287 -5.57 -2.32 18.73
CA LYS A 287 -6.14 -1.03 18.30
C LYS A 287 -5.44 0.17 18.93
N ARG A 288 -5.22 0.13 20.24
CA ARG A 288 -4.51 1.20 20.97
C ARG A 288 -3.08 1.36 20.48
N GLU A 289 -2.42 0.24 20.18
CA GLU A 289 -1.06 0.22 19.64
C GLU A 289 -0.94 0.81 18.24
N LEU A 290 -1.84 0.44 17.31
CA LEU A 290 -1.86 1.02 15.95
C LEU A 290 -2.07 2.54 16.00
N ARG A 291 -2.98 3.01 16.85
CA ARG A 291 -3.25 4.45 17.03
C ARG A 291 -2.04 5.18 17.59
N TRP A 292 -1.33 4.58 18.55
CA TRP A 292 -0.11 5.16 19.09
C TRP A 292 0.97 5.34 18.00
N ILE A 293 1.19 4.31 17.16
CA ILE A 293 2.16 4.41 16.05
C ILE A 293 1.74 5.51 15.08
N TYR A 294 0.46 5.52 14.67
CA TYR A 294 -0.08 6.54 13.78
C TYR A 294 0.17 7.96 14.32
N MET A 295 -0.12 8.20 15.60
CA MET A 295 0.10 9.49 16.25
C MET A 295 1.58 9.91 16.26
N ARG A 296 2.50 8.98 16.52
CA ARG A 296 3.95 9.27 16.51
C ARG A 296 4.48 9.56 15.12
N CYS A 297 3.99 8.85 14.10
CA CYS A 297 4.35 9.14 12.72
C CYS A 297 3.81 10.51 12.28
N LEU A 298 2.57 10.87 12.66
CA LEU A 298 2.04 12.21 12.41
C LEU A 298 2.85 13.29 13.13
N ASP A 299 3.11 13.14 14.43
CA ASP A 299 3.95 14.06 15.19
C ASP A 299 5.29 14.34 14.49
N TYR A 300 5.94 13.30 13.95
CA TYR A 300 7.16 13.44 13.17
C TYR A 300 6.95 14.22 11.87
N LEU A 301 5.88 13.92 11.13
CA LEU A 301 5.52 14.58 9.88
C LEU A 301 5.15 16.06 10.08
N ASP A 302 4.62 16.43 11.24
CA ASP A 302 4.31 17.83 11.62
C ASP A 302 5.55 18.72 11.72
N ALA A 303 6.72 18.12 11.93
CA ALA A 303 8.00 18.81 11.91
C ALA A 303 8.62 18.86 10.50
N GLN A 304 8.05 18.15 9.52
CA GLN A 304 8.54 18.15 8.14
C GLN A 304 7.96 19.33 7.36
N PRO A 305 8.73 19.90 6.42
CA PRO A 305 8.30 21.12 5.74
C PRO A 305 7.40 20.88 4.52
N ASN A 306 7.22 19.61 4.10
CA ASN A 306 6.35 19.21 2.99
C ASN A 306 4.92 18.90 3.49
N GLU A 307 3.93 19.61 2.96
CA GLU A 307 2.53 19.47 3.39
C GLU A 307 1.79 18.30 2.71
N HIS A 308 2.22 17.90 1.51
CA HIS A 308 1.57 16.83 0.74
C HIS A 308 1.72 15.46 1.41
N ILE A 309 2.87 15.20 2.04
CA ILE A 309 3.11 13.95 2.79
C ILE A 309 2.19 13.82 4.00
N ARG A 310 1.79 14.94 4.62
CA ARG A 310 0.84 14.94 5.75
C ARG A 310 -0.58 14.62 5.27
N ARG A 311 -1.02 15.23 4.18
CA ARG A 311 -2.31 14.90 3.56
C ARG A 311 -2.38 13.42 3.20
N TYR A 312 -1.30 12.91 2.60
CA TYR A 312 -1.18 11.50 2.26
C TYR A 312 -1.29 10.60 3.51
N ALA A 313 -0.55 10.91 4.56
CA ALA A 313 -0.50 10.16 5.81
C ALA A 313 -1.87 9.94 6.46
N SER A 314 -2.79 10.89 6.36
CA SER A 314 -4.13 10.81 6.97
C SER A 314 -5.24 10.42 5.99
N ALA A 315 -4.94 10.24 4.70
CA ALA A 315 -5.96 10.09 3.67
C ALA A 315 -6.90 8.88 3.89
N GLY A 316 -6.42 7.81 4.54
CA GLY A 316 -7.23 6.63 4.81
C GLY A 316 -8.43 6.89 5.75
N LEU A 317 -8.31 7.85 6.67
CA LEU A 317 -9.41 8.21 7.58
C LEU A 317 -10.62 8.81 6.85
N VAL A 318 -10.40 9.42 5.69
CA VAL A 318 -11.44 10.01 4.85
C VAL A 318 -11.84 9.07 3.73
N TYR A 319 -10.85 8.43 3.10
CA TYR A 319 -11.04 7.50 1.99
C TYR A 319 -11.90 6.30 2.41
N VAL A 320 -11.55 5.59 3.48
CA VAL A 320 -12.22 4.32 3.80
C VAL A 320 -13.75 4.47 4.01
N PRO A 321 -14.25 5.46 4.77
CA PRO A 321 -15.70 5.65 4.95
C PRO A 321 -16.45 6.02 3.67
N MET A 322 -15.79 6.65 2.70
CA MET A 322 -16.43 7.15 1.48
C MET A 322 -16.44 6.10 0.34
N MET A 323 -15.63 5.05 0.47
CA MET A 323 -15.34 4.18 -0.66
C MET A 323 -16.25 2.97 -0.77
N ASP A 324 -16.73 2.76 -1.99
CA ASP A 324 -17.58 1.64 -2.35
C ASP A 324 -16.92 0.31 -1.98
N ARG A 325 -15.63 0.11 -2.27
CA ARG A 325 -14.87 -1.11 -1.92
C ARG A 325 -15.14 -1.65 -0.53
N TYR A 326 -15.17 -0.78 0.47
CA TYR A 326 -15.31 -1.14 1.88
C TYR A 326 -16.78 -1.23 2.29
N ARG A 327 -17.64 -0.38 1.71
CA ARG A 327 -19.09 -0.49 1.88
C ARG A 327 -19.64 -1.79 1.31
N GLU A 328 -19.08 -2.26 0.19
CA GLU A 328 -19.36 -3.57 -0.41
C GLU A 328 -19.04 -4.70 0.57
N ARG A 329 -17.89 -4.64 1.27
CA ARG A 329 -17.51 -5.62 2.30
C ARG A 329 -18.50 -5.62 3.48
N VAL A 330 -18.79 -4.44 4.04
CA VAL A 330 -19.74 -4.29 5.17
C VAL A 330 -21.16 -4.76 4.82
N ARG A 331 -21.54 -4.73 3.53
CA ARG A 331 -22.85 -5.20 3.04
C ARG A 331 -22.88 -6.69 2.67
N GLY A 332 -21.93 -7.48 3.15
CA GLY A 332 -21.87 -8.92 2.88
C GLY A 332 -21.16 -9.25 1.56
N ASN A 333 -20.09 -8.52 1.26
CA ASN A 333 -19.28 -8.67 0.05
C ASN A 333 -20.11 -8.57 -1.26
N ILE A 334 -20.95 -7.54 -1.39
CA ILE A 334 -21.78 -7.34 -2.59
C ILE A 334 -21.24 -6.16 -3.39
N ARG A 335 -20.90 -6.35 -4.67
CA ARG A 335 -20.47 -5.27 -5.58
C ARG A 335 -21.55 -4.20 -5.75
N PHE A 336 -21.14 -2.94 -5.73
CA PHE A 336 -21.97 -1.86 -6.24
C PHE A 336 -21.77 -1.75 -7.75
N PRO A 337 -22.83 -1.72 -8.56
CA PRO A 337 -22.71 -1.56 -9.99
C PRO A 337 -21.92 -0.30 -10.35
N LEU A 338 -21.06 -0.40 -11.36
CA LEU A 338 -20.41 0.76 -11.94
C LEU A 338 -21.48 1.67 -12.57
N SER A 339 -21.62 2.89 -12.04
CA SER A 339 -22.50 3.88 -12.65
C SER A 339 -21.98 4.27 -14.04
N GLU A 340 -22.87 4.76 -14.91
CA GLU A 340 -22.49 5.23 -16.25
C GLU A 340 -21.41 6.33 -16.20
N ALA A 341 -21.50 7.23 -15.21
CA ALA A 341 -20.50 8.27 -14.98
C ALA A 341 -19.13 7.69 -14.62
N MET A 342 -19.09 6.67 -13.76
CA MET A 342 -17.86 5.95 -13.43
C MET A 342 -17.32 5.18 -14.64
N GLY A 343 -18.19 4.54 -15.42
CA GLY A 343 -17.82 3.85 -16.66
C GLY A 343 -17.06 4.76 -17.63
N ARG A 344 -17.56 5.99 -17.86
CA ARG A 344 -16.87 7.00 -18.69
C ARG A 344 -15.50 7.42 -18.14
N ILE A 345 -15.34 7.46 -16.82
CA ILE A 345 -14.04 7.77 -16.20
C ILE A 345 -13.06 6.61 -16.39
N LEU A 346 -13.54 5.38 -16.37
CA LEU A 346 -12.71 4.17 -16.46
C LEU A 346 -12.33 3.80 -17.90
N GLU A 347 -13.18 4.14 -18.88
CA GLU A 347 -13.00 3.82 -20.30
C GLU A 347 -11.58 4.13 -20.83
N PRO A 348 -10.95 5.29 -20.56
CA PRO A 348 -9.61 5.59 -21.06
C PRO A 348 -8.51 4.66 -20.54
N PHE A 349 -8.71 3.97 -19.41
CA PHE A 349 -7.72 3.05 -18.84
C PHE A 349 -7.79 1.65 -19.45
N VAL A 350 -8.87 1.32 -20.15
CA VAL A 350 -9.04 0.00 -20.77
C VAL A 350 -8.40 -0.01 -22.15
N LYS A 351 -7.34 -0.81 -22.33
CA LYS A 351 -6.73 -1.01 -23.64
C LYS A 351 -7.63 -1.94 -24.49
N PRO A 352 -8.13 -1.50 -25.66
CA PRO A 352 -8.92 -2.37 -26.53
C PRO A 352 -8.13 -3.62 -26.93
N ARG A 353 -8.73 -4.81 -26.83
CA ARG A 353 -8.08 -6.05 -27.29
C ARG A 353 -7.88 -5.97 -28.82
N GLY A 354 -6.62 -5.97 -29.28
CA GLY A 354 -6.30 -6.24 -30.70
C GLY A 354 -5.60 -5.14 -31.51
N PHE A 355 -5.15 -4.02 -30.93
CA PHE A 355 -4.32 -3.06 -31.67
C PHE A 355 -2.83 -3.18 -31.29
N PRO A 356 -1.94 -3.51 -32.25
CA PRO A 356 -0.52 -3.30 -32.05
C PRO A 356 -0.30 -1.78 -31.95
N THR A 357 0.21 -1.32 -30.81
CA THR A 357 0.52 0.09 -30.58
C THR A 357 1.67 0.51 -31.47
N HIS A 358 1.35 1.15 -32.59
CA HIS A 358 2.24 2.06 -33.29
C HIS A 358 1.56 3.43 -33.44
N THR A 359 2.34 4.47 -33.15
CA THR A 359 2.18 5.92 -33.44
C THR A 359 1.05 6.64 -32.67
N VAL A 360 1.29 7.81 -32.03
CA VAL A 360 2.23 8.92 -32.32
C VAL A 360 3.02 9.32 -31.07
#